data_AF-A0A090KS65-F1
#
_entry.id   AF-A0A090KS65-F1
#
_cell.length_a   1.000
_cell.length_b   1.000
_cell.length_c   1.000
_cell.angle_alpha   90.00
_cell.angle_beta   90.00
_cell.angle_gamma   90.00
#
_symmetry.space_group_name_H-M   'P 1'
#
loop_
_entity.id
_entity.type
_entity.pdbx_description
1 polymer ?
#
loop_
_entity_poly.entity_id
_entity_poly.type
_entity_poly.pdbx_seq_one_letter_code
_entity_poly.pdbx_strand_id
1 'polypeptide(L)' 'MLNVSVEDSLSNGTIKIWISEFNHEKTSLEDDPCSFALKNATTKEIIKKVHEMVMNDKKLLVKEIAEKMEIFVE' A
#
# COMPACT_ATOMS: atom_id res chain seq x y z
N MET A 1 -11.10 -26.73 19.53
CA MET A 1 -11.34 -26.52 18.09
C MET A 1 -11.44 -25.03 17.88
N LEU A 2 -10.55 -24.43 17.07
CA LEU A 2 -10.66 -23.03 16.72
C LEU A 2 -11.88 -22.86 15.82
N ASN A 3 -12.78 -22.00 16.27
CA ASN A 3 -14.01 -21.59 15.65
C ASN A 3 -13.65 -20.57 14.56
N VAL A 4 -13.32 -21.07 13.37
CA VAL A 4 -13.12 -20.24 12.18
C VAL A 4 -14.49 -19.79 11.67
N SER A 5 -14.71 -18.47 11.59
CA SER A 5 -15.94 -17.93 11.03
C SER A 5 -15.97 -18.23 9.53
N VAL A 6 -17.14 -18.49 8.95
CA VAL A 6 -17.28 -18.71 7.49
C VAL A 6 -16.79 -17.48 6.69
N GLU A 7 -16.76 -16.32 7.34
CA GLU A 7 -16.22 -15.06 6.80
C GLU A 7 -14.69 -15.04 6.72
N ASP A 8 -14.00 -15.89 7.49
CA ASP A 8 -12.55 -16.09 7.43
C ASP A 8 -12.16 -17.15 6.38
N SER A 9 -13.11 -17.63 5.57
CA SER A 9 -12.84 -18.64 4.55
C SER A 9 -12.16 -18.04 3.32
N LEU A 10 -11.02 -18.62 2.95
CA LEU A 10 -10.31 -18.23 1.73
C LEU A 10 -11.17 -18.52 0.49
N SER A 11 -11.17 -17.58 -0.45
CA SER A 11 -11.75 -17.81 -1.77
C SER A 11 -11.05 -18.98 -2.48
N ASN A 12 -11.79 -19.73 -3.31
CA ASN A 12 -11.24 -20.76 -4.18
C ASN A 12 -10.07 -20.25 -5.06
N GLY A 13 -10.06 -18.96 -5.41
CA GLY A 13 -8.94 -18.34 -6.12
C GLY A 13 -7.67 -18.31 -5.28
N THR A 14 -7.78 -17.82 -4.03
CA THR A 14 -6.67 -17.75 -3.08
C THR A 14 -6.11 -19.13 -2.76
N ILE A 15 -6.97 -20.14 -2.59
CA ILE A 15 -6.54 -21.53 -2.36
C ILE A 15 -5.68 -22.06 -3.52
N LYS A 16 -6.06 -21.79 -4.77
CA LYS A 16 -5.27 -22.20 -5.95
C LYS A 16 -3.90 -21.52 -6.01
N ILE A 17 -3.82 -20.25 -5.58
CA ILE A 17 -2.56 -19.51 -5.51
C ILE A 17 -1.64 -20.17 -4.48
N TRP A 18 -2.13 -20.43 -3.26
CA TRP A 18 -1.34 -21.12 -2.22
C TRP A 18 -0.86 -22.51 -2.65
N ILE A 19 -1.70 -23.29 -3.32
CA ILE A 19 -1.28 -24.60 -3.88
C ILE A 19 -0.15 -24.42 -4.90
N SER A 20 -0.26 -23.42 -5.77
CA SER A 20 0.79 -23.12 -6.74
C SER A 20 2.09 -22.70 -6.06
N GLU A 21 2.05 -21.82 -5.07
CA GLU A 21 3.25 -21.37 -4.34
C GLU A 21 3.91 -22.52 -3.58
N PHE A 22 3.13 -23.38 -2.94
CA PHE A 22 3.64 -24.58 -2.27
C PHE A 22 4.36 -25.53 -3.25
N ASN A 23 3.81 -25.73 -4.45
CA ASN A 23 4.45 -26.54 -5.50
C ASN A 23 5.76 -25.91 -6.03
N HIS A 24 5.94 -24.59 -5.88
CA HIS A 24 7.18 -23.88 -6.20
C HIS A 24 8.14 -23.78 -5.00
N GLU A 25 7.93 -24.62 -3.98
CA GLU A 25 8.74 -24.67 -2.76
C GLU A 25 8.78 -23.35 -1.97
N LYS A 26 7.84 -22.43 -2.22
CA LYS A 26 7.61 -21.28 -1.34
C LYS A 26 6.89 -21.77 -0.08
N THR A 27 7.63 -21.88 1.01
CA THR A 27 7.10 -22.29 2.33
C THR A 27 6.94 -21.12 3.29
N SER A 28 7.24 -19.89 2.86
CA SER A 28 7.01 -18.69 3.68
C SER A 28 5.52 -18.48 3.87
N LEU A 29 5.13 -18.25 5.12
CA LEU A 29 3.78 -17.79 5.45
C LEU A 29 3.67 -16.26 5.38
N GLU A 30 4.80 -15.57 5.36
CA GLU A 30 4.83 -14.11 5.25
C GLU A 30 4.61 -13.69 3.80
N ASP A 31 3.79 -12.65 3.62
CA ASP A 31 3.59 -12.01 2.32
C ASP A 31 4.92 -11.46 1.79
N ASP A 32 5.15 -11.63 0.48
CA ASP A 32 6.26 -10.98 -0.19
C ASP A 32 6.15 -9.45 0.00
N PRO A 33 7.27 -8.73 0.17
CA PRO A 33 7.25 -7.29 0.34
C PRO A 33 6.44 -6.64 -0.77
N CYS A 34 5.36 -5.95 -0.39
CA CYS A 34 4.49 -5.30 -1.35
C CYS A 34 5.33 -4.25 -2.11
N SER A 35 5.62 -4.50 -3.39
CA SER A 35 6.40 -3.56 -4.22
C SER A 35 5.69 -2.22 -4.44
N PHE A 36 4.43 -2.15 -4.03
CA PHE A 36 3.53 -1.00 -3.94
C PHE A 36 3.80 -0.10 -2.73
N ALA A 37 5.04 -0.06 -2.22
CA ALA A 37 5.48 1.15 -1.54
C ALA A 37 5.11 2.34 -2.45
N LEU A 38 4.41 3.32 -1.90
CA LEU A 38 4.01 4.58 -2.54
C LEU A 38 5.28 5.37 -2.89
N LYS A 39 6.09 4.85 -3.82
CA LYS A 39 7.44 5.29 -4.16
C LYS A 39 7.42 6.72 -4.67
N ASN A 40 6.30 7.12 -5.27
CA ASN A 40 6.11 8.46 -5.78
C ASN A 40 6.04 9.47 -4.62
N ALA A 41 5.15 9.26 -3.63
CA ALA A 41 4.92 10.21 -2.54
C ALA A 41 6.16 10.51 -1.69
N THR A 42 7.09 9.56 -1.56
CA THR A 42 8.29 9.68 -0.71
C THR A 42 9.55 10.07 -1.48
N THR A 43 9.44 10.35 -2.79
CA THR A 43 10.58 10.79 -3.58
C THR A 43 11.04 12.16 -3.11
N LYS A 44 12.37 12.39 -3.04
CA LYS A 44 12.97 13.67 -2.59
C LYS A 44 12.41 14.89 -3.34
N GLU A 45 12.06 14.72 -4.61
CA GLU A 45 11.43 15.74 -5.43
C GLU A 45 10.04 16.15 -4.91
N ILE A 46 9.19 15.18 -4.58
CA ILE A 46 7.84 15.44 -4.04
C ILE A 46 7.96 16.12 -2.67
N ILE A 47 8.86 15.64 -1.81
CA ILE A 47 9.12 16.26 -0.51
C ILE A 47 9.53 17.74 -0.67
N LYS A 48 10.42 18.04 -1.63
CA LYS A 48 10.85 19.41 -1.90
C LYS A 48 9.70 20.29 -2.39
N LYS A 49 8.88 19.79 -3.33
CA LYS A 49 7.72 20.53 -3.86
C LYS A 49 6.68 20.82 -2.77
N VAL A 50 6.38 19.84 -1.92
CA VAL A 50 5.47 20.03 -0.77
C VAL A 50 6.03 21.07 0.20
N HIS A 51 7.33 21.00 0.50
CA HIS A 51 7.99 21.98 1.37
C HIS A 51 7.90 23.40 0.81
N GLU A 52 8.14 23.59 -0.49
CA GLU A 52 7.99 24.90 -1.16
C GLU A 52 6.54 25.41 -1.09
N MET A 53 5.54 24.55 -1.31
CA MET A 53 4.13 24.92 -1.20
C MET A 53 3.75 25.39 0.21
N VAL A 54 4.17 24.66 1.24
CA VAL A 54 3.90 25.00 2.65
C VAL A 54 4.62 26.29 3.07
N MET A 55 5.84 26.51 2.57
CA MET A 55 6.59 27.74 2.84
C MET A 55 5.96 28.98 2.19
N ASN A 56 5.40 28.81 0.98
CA ASN A 56 4.74 29.89 0.26
C ASN A 56 3.37 30.25 0.86
N ASP A 57 2.60 29.24 1.31
CA ASP A 57 1.32 29.45 1.98
C ASP A 57 1.17 28.50 3.16
N LYS A 58 1.29 29.07 4.36
CA LYS A 58 1.19 28.33 5.62
C LYS A 58 -0.22 27.84 5.94
N LYS A 59 -1.24 28.30 5.21
CA LYS A 59 -2.65 27.90 5.41
C LYS A 59 -3.09 26.78 4.47
N LEU A 60 -2.19 26.25 3.62
CA LEU A 60 -2.54 25.16 2.70
C LEU A 60 -3.02 23.93 3.47
N LEU A 61 -4.15 23.38 3.05
CA LEU A 61 -4.68 22.13 3.59
C LEU A 61 -3.97 20.94 2.95
N VAL A 62 -3.80 19.86 3.73
CA VAL A 62 -3.19 18.61 3.23
C VAL A 62 -3.92 18.06 2.01
N LYS A 63 -5.25 18.20 1.94
CA LYS A 63 -6.06 17.81 0.79
C LYS A 63 -5.69 18.58 -0.48
N GLU A 64 -5.44 19.89 -0.36
CA GLU A 64 -5.04 20.74 -1.50
C GLU A 64 -3.63 20.41 -1.98
N ILE A 65 -2.73 20.05 -1.06
CA ILE A 65 -1.39 19.54 -1.40
C ILE A 65 -1.54 18.21 -2.16
N ALA A 66 -2.39 17.31 -1.68
CA ALA A 66 -2.63 16.02 -2.28
C ALA A 66 -3.17 16.13 -3.71
N GLU A 67 -4.18 16.97 -3.91
CA GLU A 67 -4.77 17.27 -5.23
C GLU A 67 -3.73 17.88 -6.18
N LYS A 68 -2.92 18.84 -5.72
CA LYS A 68 -1.87 19.45 -6.55
C LYS A 68 -0.71 18.51 -6.89
N MET A 69 -0.44 17.53 -6.04
CA MET A 69 0.63 16.55 -6.23
C MET A 69 0.14 15.27 -6.91
N GLU A 70 -1.16 15.16 -7.20
CA GLU A 70 -1.81 13.94 -7.70
C GLU A 70 -1.45 12.70 -6.86
N ILE A 71 -1.25 12.92 -5.55
CA ILE A 71 -0.97 11.85 -4.59
C ILE A 71 -2.27 11.46 -3.91
N PHE A 72 -2.49 10.15 -3.79
CA PHE A 72 -3.57 9.65 -2.97
C PHE A 72 -3.15 9.74 -1.50
N VAL A 73 -3.97 10.43 -0.70
CA VAL A 73 -3.85 10.44 0.75
C VAL A 73 -5.04 9.64 1.25
N GLU A 74 -4.76 8.45 1.78
CA GLU A 74 -5.73 7.58 2.45
C GLU A 74 -5.99 8.09 3.88
#